data_AF-A0A965GP04-F1
#
_entry.id   AF-A0A965GP04-F1
#
_cell.length_a   1.000
_cell.length_b   1.000
_cell.length_c   1.000
_cell.angle_alpha   90.00
_cell.angle_beta   90.00
_cell.angle_gamma   90.00
#
_symmetry.space_group_name_H-M   'P 1'
#
loop_
_entity.id
_entity.type
_entity.pdbx_description
1 polymer ?
#
loop_
_entity_poly.entity_id
_entity_poly.type
_entity_poly.pdbx_seq_one_letter_code
_entity_poly.pdbx_strand_id
1 'polypeptide(L)'
;MSHSINFLHRAEEPERHRAHARRRVFRAVLLALCAVGVLWVLSVLFASGVVVSAALDGKDSLERARASAMGLDFDAAASELGEADGHFATAEGGFSILRTMRFLPWVSSQVVAADAMLVSGRDVIEALRSVVSLGGELVRLTGFSEGEIRAMADGTSPAVTFDDLSSDTKRAVLQRLASSSG
;
A
#
# COMPACT_ATOMS: atom_id res chain seq x y z
N MET A 1 53.57 5.66 73.56
CA MET A 1 52.20 5.75 73.00
C MET A 1 52.33 6.04 71.51
N SER A 2 52.37 4.96 70.72
CA SER A 2 52.68 4.94 69.30
C SER A 2 51.39 4.86 68.48
N HIS A 3 50.91 6.02 68.00
CA HIS A 3 49.90 6.06 66.94
C HIS A 3 50.59 5.80 65.60
N SER A 4 50.76 4.54 65.21
CA SER A 4 51.11 4.17 63.84
C SER A 4 49.85 4.33 62.98
N ILE A 5 49.67 5.54 62.45
CA ILE A 5 48.61 5.85 61.49
C ILE A 5 48.90 5.02 60.24
N ASN A 6 47.98 4.13 59.94
CA ASN A 6 48.09 3.05 58.96
C ASN A 6 48.06 3.64 57.53
N PHE A 7 49.20 4.12 57.04
CA PHE A 7 49.36 4.70 55.70
C PHE A 7 49.02 3.72 54.56
N LEU A 8 49.10 2.41 54.81
CA LEU A 8 48.73 1.38 53.83
C LEU A 8 47.23 1.30 53.58
N HIS A 9 46.37 1.72 54.51
CA HIS A 9 44.91 1.68 54.32
C HIS A 9 44.39 2.78 53.37
N ARG A 10 45.14 3.86 53.14
CA ARG A 10 44.72 4.95 52.24
C ARG A 10 44.98 4.69 50.76
N ALA A 11 45.86 3.75 50.43
CA ALA A 11 46.22 3.46 49.04
C ALA A 11 45.28 2.43 48.38
N GLU A 12 44.54 1.61 49.15
CA GLU A 12 43.69 0.53 48.61
C GLU A 12 42.22 0.95 48.36
N GLU A 13 41.73 2.01 49.00
CA GLU A 13 40.34 2.50 48.79
C GLU A 13 40.02 3.03 47.37
N PRO A 14 40.90 3.74 46.63
CA PRO A 14 40.51 4.35 45.36
C PRO A 14 40.25 3.34 44.23
N GLU A 15 40.82 2.12 44.29
CA GLU A 15 40.61 1.12 43.24
C GLU A 15 39.24 0.43 43.34
N ARG A 16 38.78 0.10 44.55
CA ARG A 16 37.46 -0.53 44.75
C ARG A 16 36.33 0.39 44.31
N HIS A 17 36.41 1.70 44.60
CA HIS A 17 35.37 2.66 44.19
C HIS A 17 35.30 2.83 42.66
N ARG A 18 36.44 2.80 41.95
CA ARG A 18 36.46 2.89 40.47
C ARG A 18 35.87 1.64 39.80
N ALA A 19 36.11 0.45 40.34
CA ALA A 19 35.55 -0.80 39.81
C ALA A 19 34.02 -0.86 39.96
N HIS A 20 33.46 -0.41 41.09
CA HIS A 20 32.01 -0.35 41.29
C HIS A 20 31.32 0.69 40.39
N ALA A 21 31.95 1.85 40.16
CA ALA A 21 31.42 2.86 39.25
C ALA A 21 31.34 2.35 37.80
N ARG A 22 32.40 1.67 37.30
CA ARG A 22 32.38 1.05 35.95
C ARG A 22 31.28 0.00 35.81
N ARG A 23 31.04 -0.85 36.82
CA ARG A 23 29.96 -1.84 36.79
C ARG A 23 28.57 -1.18 36.74
N ARG A 24 28.36 -0.06 37.43
CA ARG A 24 27.09 0.70 37.38
C ARG A 24 26.86 1.31 36.00
N VAL A 25 27.89 1.93 35.42
CA VAL A 25 27.81 2.50 34.06
C VAL A 25 27.52 1.40 33.04
N PHE A 26 28.23 0.27 33.11
CA PHE A 26 27.98 -0.87 32.21
C PHE A 26 26.53 -1.38 32.32
N ARG A 27 26.00 -1.54 33.55
CA ARG A 27 24.61 -1.95 33.75
C ARG A 27 23.62 -0.90 33.22
N ALA A 28 23.89 0.38 33.42
CA ALA A 28 23.03 1.45 32.90
C ALA A 28 23.03 1.47 31.37
N VAL A 29 24.19 1.31 30.72
CA VAL A 29 24.32 1.23 29.26
C VAL A 29 23.61 -0.02 28.73
N LEU A 30 23.77 -1.18 29.38
CA LEU A 30 23.08 -2.41 29.02
C LEU A 30 21.56 -2.24 29.11
N LEU A 31 21.05 -1.65 30.20
CA LEU A 31 19.62 -1.36 30.37
C LEU A 31 19.10 -0.38 29.31
N ALA A 32 19.87 0.65 28.98
CA ALA A 32 19.52 1.60 27.93
C ALA A 32 19.45 0.91 26.56
N LEU A 33 20.42 0.05 26.21
CA LEU A 33 20.39 -0.75 24.99
C LEU A 33 19.19 -1.69 24.94
N CYS A 34 18.87 -2.36 26.06
CA CYS A 34 17.66 -3.19 26.15
C CYS A 34 16.38 -2.36 25.95
N ALA A 35 16.28 -1.18 26.55
CA ALA A 35 15.13 -0.31 26.39
C ALA A 35 14.96 0.16 24.93
N VAL A 36 16.05 0.54 24.26
CA VAL A 36 16.05 0.88 22.82
C VAL A 36 15.62 -0.31 21.97
N GLY A 37 16.12 -1.51 22.27
CA GLY A 37 15.72 -2.74 21.57
C GLY A 37 14.22 -3.03 21.71
N VAL A 38 13.67 -2.89 22.92
CA VAL A 38 12.21 -3.08 23.17
C VAL A 38 11.39 -2.03 22.41
N LEU A 39 11.79 -0.75 22.45
CA LEU A 39 11.11 0.30 21.71
C LEU A 39 11.15 0.06 20.19
N TRP A 40 12.28 -0.42 19.68
CA TRP A 40 12.40 -0.77 18.26
C TRP A 40 11.49 -1.94 17.88
N VAL A 41 11.46 -3.02 18.68
CA VAL A 41 10.55 -4.16 18.44
C VAL A 41 9.09 -3.72 18.46
N LEU A 42 8.68 -2.90 19.43
CA LEU A 42 7.33 -2.36 19.51
C LEU A 42 6.98 -1.51 18.28
N SER A 43 7.92 -0.68 17.82
CA SER A 43 7.74 0.15 16.62
C SER A 43 7.52 -0.71 15.37
N VAL A 44 8.27 -1.81 15.24
CA VAL A 44 8.10 -2.71 14.11
C VAL A 44 6.79 -3.50 14.19
N LEU A 45 6.40 -3.97 15.37
CA LEU A 45 5.10 -4.63 15.56
C LEU A 45 3.95 -3.70 15.17
N PHE A 46 4.00 -2.44 15.61
CA PHE A 46 3.00 -1.45 15.24
C PHE A 46 2.99 -1.18 13.72
N ALA A 47 4.17 -0.95 13.13
CA ALA A 47 4.31 -0.75 11.68
C ALA A 47 3.76 -1.94 10.88
N SER A 48 4.02 -3.18 11.33
CA SER A 48 3.51 -4.39 10.69
C SER A 48 1.98 -4.44 10.67
N GLY A 49 1.34 -4.04 11.77
CA GLY A 49 -0.13 -3.96 11.83
C GLY A 49 -0.69 -2.94 10.85
N VAL A 50 -0.07 -1.76 10.77
CA VAL A 50 -0.47 -0.70 9.82
C VAL A 50 -0.31 -1.17 8.37
N VAL A 51 0.82 -1.79 8.03
CA VAL A 51 1.08 -2.31 6.68
C VAL A 51 0.08 -3.39 6.30
N VAL A 52 -0.18 -4.36 7.19
CA VAL A 52 -1.11 -5.45 6.91
C VAL A 52 -2.53 -4.93 6.74
N SER A 53 -2.99 -4.05 7.64
CA SER A 53 -4.33 -3.45 7.53
C SER A 53 -4.47 -2.70 6.22
N ALA A 54 -3.55 -1.78 5.93
CA ALA A 54 -3.61 -0.97 4.71
C ALA A 54 -3.49 -1.82 3.43
N ALA A 55 -2.70 -2.90 3.43
CA ALA A 55 -2.63 -3.81 2.29
C ALA A 55 -3.94 -4.59 2.07
N LEU A 56 -4.62 -4.99 3.15
CA LEU A 56 -5.94 -5.64 3.07
C LEU A 56 -7.01 -4.65 2.58
N ASP A 57 -7.05 -3.44 3.13
CA ASP A 57 -7.98 -2.39 2.71
C ASP A 57 -7.76 -2.01 1.22
N GLY A 58 -6.50 -1.96 0.78
CA GLY A 58 -6.13 -1.75 -0.62
C GLY A 58 -6.58 -2.89 -1.54
N LYS A 59 -6.46 -4.14 -1.07
CA LYS A 59 -6.98 -5.31 -1.78
C LYS A 59 -8.51 -5.26 -1.90
N ASP A 60 -9.22 -4.96 -0.82
CA ASP A 60 -10.68 -4.91 -0.82
C ASP A 60 -11.19 -3.81 -1.77
N SER A 61 -10.49 -2.67 -1.82
CA SER A 61 -10.76 -1.58 -2.78
C SER A 61 -10.48 -1.99 -4.22
N LEU A 62 -9.44 -2.80 -4.49
CA LEU A 62 -9.22 -3.42 -5.81
C LEU A 62 -10.34 -4.37 -6.21
N GLU A 63 -10.86 -5.17 -5.28
CA GLU A 63 -11.98 -6.07 -5.53
C GLU A 63 -13.27 -5.29 -5.84
N ARG A 64 -13.53 -4.19 -5.11
CA ARG A 64 -14.63 -3.25 -5.40
C ARG A 64 -14.46 -2.60 -6.77
N ALA A 65 -13.27 -2.09 -7.09
CA ALA A 65 -12.97 -1.51 -8.40
C ALA A 65 -13.24 -2.49 -9.54
N ARG A 66 -12.81 -3.76 -9.37
CA ARG A 66 -13.09 -4.82 -10.33
C ARG A 66 -14.59 -5.06 -10.49
N ALA A 67 -15.34 -5.12 -9.41
CA ALA A 67 -16.79 -5.32 -9.44
C ALA A 67 -17.49 -4.16 -10.17
N SER A 68 -17.11 -2.91 -9.90
CA SER A 68 -17.64 -1.72 -10.59
C SER A 68 -17.30 -1.74 -12.09
N ALA A 69 -16.06 -2.06 -12.44
CA ALA A 69 -15.64 -2.17 -13.85
C ALA A 69 -16.39 -3.29 -14.59
N MET A 70 -16.64 -4.44 -13.95
CA MET A 70 -17.49 -5.50 -14.50
C MET A 70 -18.95 -5.05 -14.65
N GLY A 71 -19.39 -4.14 -13.79
CA GLY A 71 -20.68 -3.48 -13.88
C GLY A 71 -20.76 -2.36 -14.91
N LEU A 72 -19.66 -2.09 -15.64
CA LEU A 72 -19.49 -0.97 -16.58
C LEU A 72 -19.54 0.42 -15.95
N ASP A 73 -19.52 0.48 -14.62
CA ASP A 73 -19.43 1.73 -13.85
C ASP A 73 -17.95 2.12 -13.72
N PHE A 74 -17.43 2.70 -14.80
CA PHE A 74 -16.02 3.10 -14.90
C PHE A 74 -15.68 4.30 -13.99
N ASP A 75 -16.66 5.17 -13.70
CA ASP A 75 -16.46 6.30 -12.80
C ASP A 75 -16.30 5.81 -11.34
N ALA A 76 -17.13 4.86 -10.88
CA ALA A 76 -16.94 4.22 -9.58
C ALA A 76 -15.65 3.37 -9.54
N ALA A 77 -15.35 2.61 -10.60
CA ALA A 77 -14.11 1.84 -10.68
C ALA A 77 -12.87 2.72 -10.55
N ALA A 78 -12.86 3.91 -11.17
CA ALA A 78 -11.77 4.86 -11.07
C ALA A 78 -11.61 5.41 -9.64
N SER A 79 -12.73 5.72 -8.95
CA SER A 79 -12.72 6.15 -7.55
C SER A 79 -12.14 5.07 -6.63
N GLU A 80 -12.58 3.82 -6.80
CA GLU A 80 -12.11 2.66 -6.01
C GLU A 80 -10.63 2.34 -6.25
N LEU A 81 -10.12 2.51 -7.48
CA LEU A 81 -8.68 2.44 -7.78
C LEU A 81 -7.90 3.58 -7.10
N GLY A 82 -8.51 4.75 -6.94
CA GLY A 82 -7.95 5.86 -6.17
C GLY A 82 -7.81 5.53 -4.69
N GLU A 83 -8.85 4.96 -4.07
CA GLU A 83 -8.82 4.48 -2.68
C GLU A 83 -7.74 3.39 -2.50
N ALA A 84 -7.69 2.41 -3.40
CA ALA A 84 -6.69 1.35 -3.37
C ALA A 84 -5.25 1.89 -3.38
N ASP A 85 -4.94 2.84 -4.28
CA ASP A 85 -3.62 3.48 -4.35
C ASP A 85 -3.27 4.22 -3.05
N GLY A 86 -4.24 4.92 -2.43
CA GLY A 86 -4.06 5.57 -1.14
C GLY A 86 -3.74 4.60 0.00
N HIS A 87 -4.42 3.45 0.03
CA HIS A 87 -4.15 2.38 0.99
C HIS A 87 -2.76 1.75 0.78
N PHE A 88 -2.38 1.45 -0.46
CA PHE A 88 -1.03 0.93 -0.75
C PHE A 88 0.08 1.95 -0.47
N ALA A 89 -0.15 3.24 -0.73
CA ALA A 89 0.79 4.30 -0.34
C ALA A 89 0.97 4.38 1.18
N THR A 90 -0.10 4.19 1.95
CA THR A 90 -0.03 4.12 3.42
C THR A 90 0.75 2.89 3.88
N ALA A 91 0.51 1.74 3.25
CA ALA A 91 1.26 0.51 3.51
C ALA A 91 2.76 0.69 3.20
N GLU A 92 3.10 1.34 2.09
CA GLU A 92 4.49 1.65 1.71
C GLU A 92 5.17 2.57 2.75
N GLY A 93 4.45 3.58 3.25
CA GLY A 93 4.94 4.45 4.32
C GLY A 93 5.31 3.69 5.59
N GLY A 94 4.44 2.77 6.03
CA GLY A 94 4.71 1.87 7.15
C GLY A 94 5.86 0.88 6.87
N PHE A 95 6.04 0.50 5.61
CA PHE A 95 7.08 -0.42 5.18
C PHE A 95 8.50 0.12 5.37
N SER A 96 8.68 1.45 5.39
CA SER A 96 9.98 2.08 5.64
C SER A 96 10.64 1.61 6.95
N ILE A 97 9.86 1.41 8.01
CA ILE A 97 10.32 0.92 9.32
C ILE A 97 10.67 -0.57 9.21
N LEU A 98 9.85 -1.37 8.52
CA LEU A 98 10.09 -2.79 8.28
C LEU A 98 11.36 -3.03 7.45
N ARG A 99 11.72 -2.09 6.56
CA ARG A 99 12.96 -2.16 5.79
C ARG A 99 14.20 -2.16 6.68
N THR A 100 14.12 -1.63 7.90
CA THR A 100 15.20 -1.78 8.88
C THR A 100 15.41 -3.24 9.28
N MET A 101 14.41 -4.13 9.23
CA MET A 101 14.60 -5.56 9.50
C MET A 101 15.37 -6.32 8.41
N ARG A 102 15.64 -5.70 7.26
CA ARG A 102 16.36 -6.35 6.16
C ARG A 102 17.78 -6.81 6.52
N PHE A 103 18.38 -6.28 7.59
CA PHE A 103 19.68 -6.75 8.07
C PHE A 103 19.62 -8.16 8.69
N LEU A 104 18.43 -8.63 9.11
CA LEU A 104 18.29 -9.96 9.69
C LEU A 104 18.18 -11.02 8.58
N PRO A 105 19.10 -11.98 8.50
CA PRO A 105 19.14 -12.94 7.40
C PRO A 105 17.84 -13.77 7.30
N TRP A 106 17.19 -14.08 8.43
CA TRP A 106 15.98 -14.90 8.46
C TRP A 106 14.69 -14.15 8.04
N VAL A 107 14.62 -12.82 8.16
CA VAL A 107 13.43 -12.03 7.72
C VAL A 107 13.67 -11.34 6.37
N SER A 108 14.92 -11.20 5.93
CA SER A 108 15.29 -10.40 4.76
C SER A 108 14.52 -10.78 3.48
N SER A 109 14.36 -12.08 3.20
CA SER A 109 13.63 -12.56 2.02
C SER A 109 12.14 -12.23 2.07
N GLN A 110 11.53 -12.34 3.25
CA GLN A 110 10.12 -12.03 3.47
C GLN A 110 9.84 -10.53 3.31
N VAL A 111 10.72 -9.69 3.85
CA VAL A 111 10.65 -8.22 3.67
C VAL A 111 10.79 -7.87 2.19
N VAL A 112 11.76 -8.44 1.47
CA VAL A 112 11.92 -8.15 0.04
C VAL A 112 10.71 -8.61 -0.78
N ALA A 113 10.14 -9.77 -0.47
CA ALA A 113 8.93 -10.25 -1.14
C ALA A 113 7.73 -9.32 -0.89
N ALA A 114 7.53 -8.88 0.36
CA ALA A 114 6.45 -7.96 0.70
C ALA A 114 6.62 -6.59 0.01
N ASP A 115 7.83 -6.06 -0.06
CA ASP A 115 8.17 -4.82 -0.79
C ASP A 115 7.81 -4.96 -2.28
N ALA A 116 8.23 -6.07 -2.89
CA ALA A 116 7.94 -6.35 -4.30
C ALA A 116 6.43 -6.52 -4.56
N MET A 117 5.68 -7.12 -3.62
CA MET A 117 4.23 -7.24 -3.71
C MET A 117 3.53 -5.88 -3.65
N LEU A 118 3.96 -4.98 -2.76
CA LEU A 118 3.40 -3.62 -2.67
C LEU A 118 3.66 -2.84 -3.96
N VAL A 119 4.90 -2.84 -4.45
CA VAL A 119 5.26 -2.16 -5.70
C VAL A 119 4.46 -2.72 -6.88
N SER A 120 4.40 -4.05 -7.01
CA SER A 120 3.63 -4.69 -8.08
C SER A 120 2.13 -4.37 -7.98
N GLY A 121 1.58 -4.26 -6.77
CA GLY A 121 0.20 -3.86 -6.55
C GLY A 121 -0.10 -2.46 -7.08
N ARG A 122 0.82 -1.51 -6.87
CA ARG A 122 0.70 -0.14 -7.40
C ARG A 122 0.85 -0.10 -8.91
N ASP A 123 1.79 -0.85 -9.48
CA ASP A 123 1.96 -0.96 -10.93
C ASP A 123 0.69 -1.52 -11.60
N VAL A 124 0.06 -2.52 -10.96
CA VAL A 124 -1.23 -3.06 -11.42
C VAL A 124 -2.33 -2.00 -11.35
N ILE A 125 -2.40 -1.20 -10.29
CA ILE A 125 -3.38 -0.10 -10.20
C ILE A 125 -3.20 0.89 -11.35
N GLU A 126 -1.97 1.28 -11.64
CA GLU A 126 -1.69 2.24 -12.72
C GLU A 126 -2.08 1.68 -14.10
N ALA A 127 -1.79 0.40 -14.33
CA ALA A 127 -2.25 -0.29 -15.54
C ALA A 127 -3.79 -0.34 -15.62
N LEU A 128 -4.46 -0.64 -14.51
CA LEU A 128 -5.92 -0.68 -14.44
C LEU A 128 -6.56 0.70 -14.63
N ARG A 129 -5.95 1.78 -14.13
CA ARG A 129 -6.43 3.15 -14.36
C ARG A 129 -6.51 3.47 -15.85
N SER A 130 -5.49 3.08 -16.61
CA SER A 130 -5.48 3.26 -18.06
C SER A 130 -6.63 2.50 -18.73
N VAL A 131 -6.87 1.26 -18.31
CA VAL A 131 -7.96 0.42 -18.85
C VAL A 131 -9.33 0.98 -18.50
N VAL A 132 -9.53 1.40 -17.25
CA VAL A 132 -10.80 1.99 -16.77
C VAL A 132 -11.09 3.31 -17.49
N SER A 133 -10.07 4.16 -17.68
CA SER A 133 -10.20 5.41 -18.45
C SER A 133 -10.64 5.13 -19.89
N LEU A 134 -9.98 4.19 -20.57
CA LEU A 134 -10.34 3.80 -21.94
C LEU A 134 -11.76 3.22 -22.00
N GLY A 135 -12.13 2.36 -21.04
CA GLY A 135 -13.48 1.79 -20.94
C GLY A 135 -14.54 2.88 -20.79
N GLY A 136 -14.30 3.85 -19.90
CA GLY A 136 -15.19 5.01 -19.71
C GLY A 136 -15.33 5.87 -20.97
N GLU A 137 -14.23 6.12 -21.68
CA GLU A 137 -14.26 6.83 -22.97
C GLU A 137 -15.05 6.06 -24.02
N LEU A 138 -14.86 4.74 -24.14
CA LEU A 138 -15.59 3.88 -25.07
C LEU A 138 -17.10 3.87 -24.80
N VAL A 139 -17.52 3.74 -23.53
CA VAL A 139 -18.94 3.82 -23.17
C VAL A 139 -19.52 5.19 -23.54
N ARG A 140 -18.81 6.28 -23.21
CA ARG A 140 -19.23 7.63 -23.57
C ARG A 140 -19.32 7.84 -25.09
N LEU A 141 -18.42 7.24 -25.87
CA LEU A 141 -18.37 7.38 -27.33
C LEU A 141 -19.49 6.61 -28.04
N THR A 142 -19.82 5.42 -27.55
CA THR A 142 -20.88 4.58 -28.14
C THR A 142 -22.27 5.14 -27.89
N GLY A 143 -22.44 6.00 -26.88
CA GLY A 143 -23.71 6.63 -26.54
C GLY A 143 -24.76 5.66 -26.01
N PHE A 144 -24.38 4.39 -25.77
CA PHE A 144 -25.23 3.42 -25.11
C PHE A 144 -25.29 3.72 -23.62
N SER A 145 -26.49 3.64 -23.06
CA SER A 145 -26.66 3.61 -21.61
C SER A 145 -26.07 2.32 -21.04
N GLU A 146 -25.57 2.35 -19.80
CA GLU A 146 -25.06 1.15 -19.10
C GLU A 146 -26.06 -0.03 -19.15
N GLY A 147 -27.35 0.26 -19.12
CA GLY A 147 -28.42 -0.74 -19.21
C GLY A 147 -28.47 -1.44 -20.57
N GLU A 148 -28.22 -0.74 -21.66
CA GLU A 148 -28.21 -1.31 -23.02
C GLU A 148 -26.97 -2.19 -23.25
N ILE A 149 -25.82 -1.80 -22.69
CA ILE A 149 -24.59 -2.60 -22.79
C ILE A 149 -24.71 -3.88 -21.94
N ARG A 150 -25.30 -3.80 -20.74
CA ARG A 150 -25.61 -4.99 -19.93
C ARG A 150 -26.59 -5.92 -20.65
N ALA A 151 -27.65 -5.39 -21.24
CA ALA A 151 -28.60 -6.18 -22.02
C ALA A 151 -27.90 -6.92 -23.18
N MET A 152 -26.99 -6.26 -23.89
CA MET A 152 -26.16 -6.91 -24.92
C MET A 152 -25.24 -8.01 -24.35
N ALA A 153 -24.59 -7.75 -23.20
CA ALA A 153 -23.69 -8.72 -22.56
C ALA A 153 -24.42 -9.97 -22.08
N ASP A 154 -25.65 -9.83 -21.61
CA ASP A 154 -26.52 -10.94 -21.18
C ASP A 154 -27.17 -11.70 -22.35
N GLY A 155 -26.83 -11.36 -23.59
CA GLY A 155 -27.36 -12.00 -24.80
C GLY A 155 -28.81 -11.65 -25.12
N THR A 156 -29.44 -10.78 -24.33
CA THR A 156 -30.69 -10.12 -24.69
C THR A 156 -30.40 -9.09 -25.76
N SER A 157 -30.59 -9.46 -27.03
CA SER A 157 -30.52 -8.53 -28.15
C SER A 157 -31.25 -7.23 -27.77
N PRO A 158 -30.60 -6.06 -27.89
CA PRO A 158 -31.31 -4.81 -27.73
C PRO A 158 -32.49 -4.82 -28.69
N ALA A 159 -33.69 -4.56 -28.20
CA ALA A 159 -34.93 -4.56 -29.00
C ALA A 159 -34.97 -3.42 -30.04
N VAL A 160 -33.83 -2.72 -30.22
CA VAL A 160 -33.65 -1.58 -31.11
C VAL A 160 -32.56 -1.98 -32.10
N THR A 161 -32.97 -2.57 -33.21
CA THR A 161 -32.09 -2.81 -34.36
C THR A 161 -31.81 -1.46 -35.05
N PHE A 162 -30.79 -1.36 -35.91
CA PHE A 162 -30.62 -0.16 -36.75
C PHE A 162 -31.92 0.25 -37.44
N ASP A 163 -32.77 -0.72 -37.78
CA ASP A 163 -34.08 -0.49 -38.38
C ASP A 163 -35.06 0.30 -37.50
N ASP A 164 -34.95 0.20 -36.18
CA ASP A 164 -35.82 0.87 -35.20
C ASP A 164 -35.39 2.32 -34.90
N LEU A 165 -34.24 2.75 -35.42
CA LEU A 165 -33.80 4.14 -35.31
C LEU A 165 -34.66 5.06 -36.19
N SER A 166 -34.98 6.25 -35.67
CA SER A 166 -35.63 7.31 -36.44
C SER A 166 -34.82 7.65 -37.70
N SER A 167 -35.50 8.09 -38.76
CA SER A 167 -34.87 8.44 -40.03
C SER A 167 -33.80 9.52 -39.89
N ASP A 168 -33.98 10.44 -38.94
CA ASP A 168 -33.01 11.51 -38.65
C ASP A 168 -31.76 10.97 -37.97
N THR A 169 -31.91 10.05 -37.02
CA THR A 169 -30.76 9.38 -36.36
C THR A 169 -29.96 8.54 -37.34
N LYS A 170 -30.62 7.80 -38.25
CA LYS A 170 -29.95 7.05 -39.33
C LYS A 170 -29.11 7.96 -40.22
N ARG A 171 -29.66 9.11 -40.62
CA ARG A 171 -28.92 10.10 -41.42
C ARG A 171 -27.72 10.67 -40.68
N ALA A 172 -27.88 11.02 -39.40
CA ALA A 172 -26.80 11.57 -38.59
C ALA A 172 -25.63 10.57 -38.43
N VAL A 173 -25.93 9.28 -38.22
CA VAL A 173 -24.92 8.22 -38.10
C VAL A 173 -24.19 8.00 -39.43
N LEU A 174 -24.92 7.91 -40.56
CA LEU A 174 -24.32 7.75 -41.89
C LEU A 174 -23.46 8.95 -42.28
N GLN A 175 -23.89 10.17 -41.96
CA GLN A 175 -23.15 11.39 -42.26
C GLN A 175 -21.85 11.48 -41.45
N ARG A 176 -21.86 11.03 -40.18
CA ARG A 176 -20.66 10.90 -39.36
C ARG A 176 -19.67 9.87 -39.93
N LEU A 177 -20.15 8.69 -40.32
CA LEU A 177 -19.32 7.64 -40.94
C LEU A 177 -18.72 8.08 -42.28
N ALA A 178 -19.47 8.84 -43.08
CA ALA A 178 -18.96 9.41 -44.32
C ALA A 178 -17.90 10.49 -44.06
N SER A 179 -18.03 11.26 -42.97
CA SER A 179 -17.04 12.28 -42.59
C SER A 179 -15.77 11.73 -41.93
N SER A 180 -15.82 10.52 -41.34
CA SER A 180 -14.66 9.90 -40.70
C SER A 180 -13.86 8.97 -41.60
N SER A 181 -14.30 8.74 -42.84
CA SER A 181 -13.65 7.85 -43.81
C SER A 181 -12.92 8.57 -44.96
N GLY A 182 -12.86 9.92 -44.91
CA GLY A 182 -12.02 10.76 -45.77
C GLY A 182 -10.91 11.42 -44.96
#